data_AF-A0A1Q4HPK2-F1
#
_entry.id   AF-A0A1Q4HPK2-F1
#
_cell.length_a   1.000
_cell.length_b   1.000
_cell.length_c   1.000
_cell.angle_alpha   90.00
_cell.angle_beta   90.00
_cell.angle_gamma   90.00
#
_symmetry.space_group_name_H-M   'P 1'
#
loop_
_entity.id
_entity.type
_entity.pdbx_description
1 polymer ?
#
loop_
_entity_poly.entity_id
_entity_poly.type
_entity_poly.pdbx_seq_one_letter_code
_entity_poly.pdbx_strand_id
1 'polypeptide(L)'
;MASLTRYGAEVESAFSLLGQNENDLTAALGFTMARCTALSDAILRRVWPALGEVEDVSFALEVRAEIGRTDLEVRLPASSALVIFEAKRDWLLPTTTQLAQYVSRIHRSGSGAMVSLSQASTALAETQLPREIQGVPVVHLPWLDVLADITAARTVCRGRERIWLEELHIYLMEVIRMRTVADSMVYSVVLNEDRPGGEGTPTFREFVTDQLCYFHPYGAGGWPTDPPNFMAFRWGGAVQRIHRIMRADVVPTIRERFPYLPENDASDRPHAVYDLGPRIPPLEPIPNGAGIYPSSRLWVLLDQLQTAPTLKDALAGTRAIQDRWAKG
;
A
#
# COMPACT_ATOMS: atom_id res chain seq x y z
N MET A 1 -27.38 -16.42 -11.48
CA MET A 1 -26.41 -15.65 -12.30
C MET A 1 -25.40 -16.62 -12.86
N ALA A 2 -24.87 -16.36 -14.05
CA ALA A 2 -23.77 -17.15 -14.60
C ALA A 2 -22.45 -16.72 -13.96
N SER A 3 -21.54 -17.66 -13.69
CA SER A 3 -20.20 -17.35 -13.18
C SER A 3 -19.34 -16.75 -14.27
N LEU A 4 -18.66 -15.63 -13.99
CA LEU A 4 -17.66 -15.03 -14.85
C LEU A 4 -16.31 -15.08 -14.13
N THR A 5 -15.29 -15.62 -14.79
CA THR A 5 -13.93 -15.66 -14.24
C THR A 5 -12.93 -15.05 -15.21
N ARG A 6 -11.88 -14.42 -14.67
CA ARG A 6 -10.74 -13.87 -15.42
C ARG A 6 -9.47 -14.38 -14.76
N TYR A 7 -8.62 -15.08 -15.52
CA TYR A 7 -7.41 -15.74 -14.99
C TYR A 7 -7.66 -16.65 -13.78
N GLY A 8 -8.83 -17.29 -13.70
CA GLY A 8 -9.20 -18.19 -12.61
C GLY A 8 -9.74 -17.51 -11.34
N ALA A 9 -9.82 -16.18 -11.30
CA ALA A 9 -10.50 -15.43 -10.25
C ALA A 9 -11.93 -15.06 -10.68
N GLU A 10 -12.87 -15.08 -9.74
CA GLU A 10 -14.24 -14.59 -9.96
C GLU A 10 -14.24 -13.08 -10.24
N VAL A 11 -15.08 -12.65 -11.17
CA VAL A 11 -15.27 -11.22 -11.49
C VAL A 11 -16.47 -10.73 -10.69
N GLU A 12 -16.21 -10.09 -9.54
CA GLU A 12 -17.26 -9.58 -8.64
C GLU A 12 -17.72 -8.16 -8.99
N SER A 13 -16.92 -7.40 -9.73
CA SER A 13 -17.23 -6.06 -10.24
C SER A 13 -16.87 -5.94 -11.72
N ALA A 14 -17.63 -5.13 -12.45
CA ALA A 14 -17.33 -4.70 -13.81
C ALA A 14 -15.96 -4.01 -13.91
N PHE A 15 -15.51 -3.34 -12.84
CA PHE A 15 -14.18 -2.72 -12.81
C PHE A 15 -13.05 -3.75 -12.63
N SER A 16 -13.32 -4.95 -12.11
CA SER A 16 -12.33 -6.05 -12.04
C SER A 16 -11.88 -6.51 -13.45
N LEU A 17 -12.61 -6.10 -14.51
CA LEU A 17 -12.21 -6.29 -15.90
C LEU A 17 -11.08 -5.35 -16.38
N LEU A 18 -10.80 -4.24 -15.67
CA LEU A 18 -9.70 -3.34 -16.00
C LEU A 18 -8.35 -3.99 -15.62
N GLY A 19 -8.18 -4.27 -14.34
CA GLY A 19 -6.95 -4.75 -13.73
C GLY A 19 -6.83 -4.21 -12.31
N GLN A 20 -5.63 -4.11 -11.76
CA GLN A 20 -5.39 -3.59 -10.40
C GLN A 20 -4.17 -2.66 -10.32
N ASN A 21 -3.68 -2.16 -11.47
CA ASN A 21 -2.59 -1.17 -11.47
C ASN A 21 -3.11 0.25 -11.16
N GLU A 22 -2.20 1.22 -10.99
CA GLU A 22 -2.55 2.59 -10.65
C GLU A 22 -3.55 3.24 -11.63
N ASN A 23 -3.36 3.03 -12.94
CA ASN A 23 -4.23 3.61 -13.97
C ASN A 23 -5.62 2.94 -13.96
N ASP A 24 -5.69 1.64 -13.66
CA ASP A 24 -6.97 0.91 -13.58
C ASP A 24 -7.82 1.49 -12.43
N LEU A 25 -7.19 1.75 -11.28
CA LEU A 25 -7.85 2.32 -10.11
C LEU A 25 -8.34 3.76 -10.36
N THR A 26 -7.50 4.61 -10.94
CA THR A 26 -7.90 5.99 -11.24
C THR A 26 -8.93 6.06 -12.36
N ALA A 27 -8.91 5.13 -13.32
CA ALA A 27 -9.95 4.99 -14.32
C ALA A 27 -11.30 4.62 -13.71
N ALA A 28 -11.35 3.63 -12.82
CA ALA A 28 -12.56 3.26 -12.11
C ALA A 28 -13.11 4.41 -11.24
N LEU A 29 -12.21 5.13 -10.55
CA LEU A 29 -12.57 6.31 -9.75
C LEU A 29 -13.13 7.43 -10.63
N GLY A 30 -12.40 7.85 -11.66
CA GLY A 30 -12.80 8.93 -12.56
C GLY A 30 -14.11 8.62 -13.30
N PHE A 31 -14.29 7.38 -13.75
CA PHE A 31 -15.54 6.93 -14.37
C PHE A 31 -16.74 7.07 -13.42
N THR A 32 -16.55 6.70 -12.16
CA THR A 32 -17.60 6.75 -11.12
C THR A 32 -17.90 8.17 -10.70
N MET A 33 -16.88 9.01 -10.47
CA MET A 33 -17.06 10.44 -10.17
C MET A 33 -17.82 11.16 -11.30
N ALA A 34 -17.51 10.86 -12.57
CA ALA A 34 -18.22 11.41 -13.73
C ALA A 34 -19.70 11.00 -13.82
N ARG A 35 -20.13 9.99 -13.06
CA ARG A 35 -21.51 9.44 -13.06
C ARG A 35 -22.22 9.58 -11.73
N CYS A 36 -21.55 10.05 -10.68
CA CYS A 36 -22.09 10.21 -9.35
C CYS A 36 -21.60 11.54 -8.78
N THR A 37 -22.46 12.56 -8.87
CA THR A 37 -22.13 13.92 -8.43
C THR A 37 -21.87 13.97 -6.93
N ALA A 38 -22.61 13.22 -6.13
CA ALA A 38 -22.41 13.16 -4.68
C ALA A 38 -20.99 12.66 -4.29
N LEU A 39 -20.46 11.66 -5.00
CA LEU A 39 -19.08 11.20 -4.77
C LEU A 39 -18.06 12.22 -5.27
N SER A 40 -18.27 12.76 -6.48
CA SER A 40 -17.42 13.79 -7.05
C SER A 40 -17.25 14.98 -6.09
N ASP A 41 -18.37 15.50 -5.61
CA ASP A 41 -18.42 16.61 -4.67
C ASP A 41 -17.73 16.31 -3.35
N ALA A 42 -17.98 15.12 -2.77
CA ALA A 42 -17.35 14.72 -1.52
C ALA A 42 -15.83 14.69 -1.63
N ILE A 43 -15.31 14.07 -2.70
CA ILE A 43 -13.87 13.97 -2.95
C ILE A 43 -13.27 15.35 -3.23
N LEU A 44 -13.87 16.15 -4.13
CA LEU A 44 -13.33 17.45 -4.52
C LEU A 44 -13.27 18.44 -3.35
N ARG A 45 -14.32 18.49 -2.51
CA ARG A 45 -14.31 19.32 -1.29
C ARG A 45 -13.29 18.84 -0.26
N ARG A 46 -13.06 17.52 -0.16
CA ARG A 46 -12.03 16.95 0.73
C ARG A 46 -10.63 17.35 0.29
N VAL A 47 -10.31 17.17 -1.00
CA VAL A 47 -8.95 17.40 -1.51
C VAL A 47 -8.65 18.87 -1.80
N TRP A 48 -9.68 19.69 -1.95
CA TRP A 48 -9.53 21.13 -2.11
C TRP A 48 -10.64 21.89 -1.38
N PRO A 49 -10.51 22.09 -0.06
CA PRO A 49 -11.55 22.75 0.74
C PRO A 49 -11.83 24.20 0.37
N ALA A 50 -10.89 24.88 -0.30
CA ALA A 50 -11.08 26.23 -0.83
C ALA A 50 -11.84 26.27 -2.17
N LEU A 51 -12.19 25.11 -2.73
CA LEU A 51 -13.03 25.01 -3.91
C LEU A 51 -14.43 25.53 -3.57
N GLY A 52 -14.93 26.44 -4.40
CA GLY A 52 -16.31 26.93 -4.32
C GLY A 52 -17.31 25.90 -4.82
N GLU A 53 -18.39 26.38 -5.44
CA GLU A 53 -19.38 25.49 -6.05
C GLU A 53 -18.77 24.69 -7.21
N VAL A 54 -19.11 23.39 -7.26
CA VAL A 54 -18.65 22.48 -8.31
C VAL A 54 -19.65 22.54 -9.46
N GLU A 55 -19.30 23.27 -10.50
CA GLU A 55 -20.08 23.39 -11.73
C GLU A 55 -19.23 23.06 -12.96
N ASP A 56 -19.88 22.56 -14.01
CA ASP A 56 -19.26 22.24 -15.32
C ASP A 56 -18.00 21.36 -15.22
N VAL A 57 -18.03 20.37 -14.31
CA VAL A 57 -16.88 19.50 -14.07
C VAL A 57 -16.64 18.53 -15.22
N SER A 58 -15.38 18.39 -15.64
CA SER A 58 -14.97 17.37 -16.60
C SER A 58 -13.79 16.56 -16.10
N PHE A 59 -13.79 15.27 -16.43
CA PHE A 59 -12.79 14.30 -16.01
C PHE A 59 -12.00 13.82 -17.22
N ALA A 60 -10.68 13.82 -17.12
CA ALA A 60 -9.79 13.33 -18.17
C ALA A 60 -8.78 12.35 -17.56
N LEU A 61 -8.74 11.14 -18.09
CA LEU A 61 -7.82 10.09 -17.65
C LEU A 61 -6.55 10.13 -18.50
N GLU A 62 -5.41 9.81 -17.88
CA GLU A 62 -4.16 9.51 -18.58
C GLU A 62 -3.68 10.65 -19.52
N VAL A 63 -3.84 11.91 -19.12
CA VAL A 63 -3.53 13.07 -19.97
C VAL A 63 -2.02 13.23 -20.13
N ARG A 64 -1.56 12.93 -21.34
CA ARG A 64 -0.16 13.05 -21.73
C ARG A 64 0.17 14.47 -22.19
N ALA A 65 1.28 15.02 -21.70
CA ALA A 65 1.88 16.22 -22.25
C ALA A 65 3.38 16.01 -22.47
N GLU A 66 4.10 17.08 -22.82
CA GLU A 66 5.56 17.05 -23.02
C GLU A 66 6.32 16.51 -21.80
N ILE A 67 5.81 16.81 -20.60
CA ILE A 67 6.38 16.35 -19.33
C ILE A 67 5.30 15.57 -18.57
N GLY A 68 5.42 14.25 -18.58
CA GLY A 68 4.61 13.33 -17.79
C GLY A 68 3.21 13.04 -18.33
N ARG A 69 2.59 12.03 -17.72
CA ARG A 69 1.22 11.60 -17.93
C ARG A 69 0.55 11.59 -16.56
N THR A 70 -0.53 12.34 -16.41
CA THR A 70 -1.33 12.38 -15.18
C THR A 70 -2.28 11.20 -15.16
N ASP A 71 -2.61 10.67 -13.99
CA ASP A 71 -3.52 9.52 -13.90
C ASP A 71 -4.98 9.96 -14.06
N LEU A 72 -5.36 11.05 -13.39
CA LEU A 72 -6.68 11.68 -13.51
C LEU A 72 -6.57 13.21 -13.37
N GLU A 73 -7.13 13.95 -14.32
CA GLU A 73 -7.34 15.40 -14.25
C GLU A 73 -8.82 15.71 -14.08
N VAL A 74 -9.15 16.59 -13.14
CA VAL A 74 -10.49 17.15 -12.94
C VAL A 74 -10.45 18.63 -13.26
N ARG A 75 -11.13 19.02 -14.33
CA ARG A 75 -11.18 20.41 -14.81
C ARG A 75 -12.50 21.04 -14.37
N LEU A 76 -12.39 22.25 -13.86
CA LEU A 76 -13.50 23.09 -13.42
C LEU A 76 -13.40 24.41 -14.20
N PRO A 77 -13.98 24.49 -15.42
CA PRO A 77 -13.85 25.64 -16.30
C PRO A 77 -14.42 26.93 -15.69
N ALA A 78 -15.57 26.83 -15.00
CA ALA A 78 -16.24 27.97 -14.39
C ALA A 78 -15.34 28.74 -13.41
N SER A 79 -14.49 28.03 -12.66
CA SER A 79 -13.57 28.62 -11.69
C SER A 79 -12.12 28.67 -12.17
N SER A 80 -11.84 28.34 -13.45
CA SER A 80 -10.47 28.29 -13.98
C SER A 80 -9.55 27.47 -13.06
N ALA A 81 -9.96 26.23 -12.82
CA ALA A 81 -9.37 25.37 -11.80
C ALA A 81 -9.06 23.97 -12.36
N LEU A 82 -7.95 23.40 -11.88
CA LEU A 82 -7.49 22.08 -12.26
C LEU A 82 -7.01 21.30 -11.03
N VAL A 83 -7.62 20.14 -10.79
CA VAL A 83 -7.15 19.17 -9.80
C VAL A 83 -6.49 18.02 -10.53
N ILE A 84 -5.28 17.65 -10.10
CA ILE A 84 -4.51 16.57 -10.72
C ILE A 84 -4.27 15.48 -9.69
N PHE A 85 -4.72 14.27 -9.98
CA PHE A 85 -4.49 13.08 -9.17
C PHE A 85 -3.31 12.28 -9.73
N GLU A 86 -2.39 11.92 -8.86
CA GLU A 86 -1.27 11.03 -9.11
C GLU A 86 -1.38 9.85 -8.13
N ALA A 87 -1.69 8.68 -8.67
CA ALA A 87 -1.84 7.46 -7.91
C ALA A 87 -0.51 6.71 -7.76
N LYS A 88 -0.42 5.96 -6.66
CA LYS A 88 0.68 5.04 -6.38
C LYS A 88 0.13 3.77 -5.76
N ARG A 89 0.78 2.66 -6.08
CA ARG A 89 0.48 1.37 -5.46
C ARG A 89 0.83 1.34 -3.97
N ASP A 90 0.04 0.57 -3.23
CA ASP A 90 0.28 0.25 -1.83
C ASP A 90 0.50 1.53 -0.99
N TRP A 91 1.45 1.53 -0.06
CA TRP A 91 1.82 2.70 0.75
C TRP A 91 2.86 3.59 0.09
N LEU A 92 3.11 3.45 -1.21
CA LEU A 92 4.02 4.34 -1.92
C LEU A 92 3.36 5.72 -2.10
N LEU A 93 4.22 6.74 -2.21
CA LEU A 93 3.84 8.13 -2.44
C LEU A 93 4.63 8.66 -3.64
N PRO A 94 4.07 9.58 -4.43
CA PRO A 94 4.78 10.21 -5.52
C PRO A 94 5.91 11.09 -4.96
N THR A 95 7.01 11.17 -5.69
CA THR A 95 8.10 12.08 -5.33
C THR A 95 7.70 13.53 -5.59
N THR A 96 8.31 14.47 -4.85
CA THR A 96 8.17 15.91 -5.13
C THR A 96 8.53 16.24 -6.58
N THR A 97 9.55 15.58 -7.14
CA THR A 97 9.95 15.76 -8.54
C THR A 97 8.88 15.31 -9.53
N GLN A 98 8.17 14.20 -9.26
CA GLN A 98 7.04 13.76 -10.09
C GLN A 98 5.91 14.79 -10.05
N LEU A 99 5.49 15.22 -8.85
CA LEU A 99 4.42 16.21 -8.69
C LEU A 99 4.78 17.57 -9.32
N ALA A 100 6.03 18.01 -9.19
CA ALA A 100 6.50 19.28 -9.74
C ALA A 100 6.33 19.39 -11.27
N GLN A 101 6.24 18.26 -11.99
CA GLN A 101 5.98 18.25 -13.44
C GLN A 101 4.60 18.84 -13.80
N TYR A 102 3.66 18.82 -12.87
CA TYR A 102 2.27 19.21 -13.10
C TYR A 102 1.95 20.65 -12.70
N VAL A 103 2.83 21.30 -11.93
CA VAL A 103 2.65 22.69 -11.45
C VAL A 103 2.29 23.64 -12.58
N SER A 104 3.02 23.58 -13.70
CA SER A 104 2.78 24.48 -14.83
C SER A 104 1.39 24.31 -15.45
N ARG A 105 0.80 23.10 -15.40
CA ARG A 105 -0.56 22.83 -15.90
C ARG A 105 -1.61 23.50 -15.01
N ILE A 106 -1.40 23.46 -13.70
CA ILE A 106 -2.28 24.07 -12.71
C ILE A 106 -2.19 25.60 -12.80
N HIS A 107 -0.98 26.17 -12.87
CA HIS A 107 -0.81 27.62 -13.06
C HIS A 107 -1.46 28.14 -14.33
N ARG A 108 -1.36 27.40 -15.46
CA ARG A 108 -2.07 27.76 -16.70
C ARG A 108 -3.58 27.71 -16.57
N SER A 109 -4.10 26.85 -15.70
CA SER A 109 -5.53 26.78 -15.44
C SER A 109 -6.00 27.92 -14.56
N GLY A 110 -5.13 28.47 -13.70
CA GLY A 110 -5.39 29.65 -12.85
C GLY A 110 -5.29 29.30 -11.37
N SER A 111 -5.95 28.22 -10.96
CA SER A 111 -5.88 27.66 -9.61
C SER A 111 -5.96 26.13 -9.64
N GLY A 112 -5.63 25.47 -8.53
CA GLY A 112 -5.65 24.01 -8.49
C GLY A 112 -5.12 23.39 -7.20
N ALA A 113 -5.16 22.07 -7.19
CA ALA A 113 -4.50 21.25 -6.19
C ALA A 113 -3.89 20.00 -6.85
N MET A 114 -2.78 19.52 -6.31
CA MET A 114 -2.23 18.22 -6.63
C MET A 114 -2.62 17.22 -5.55
N VAL A 115 -3.12 16.07 -5.98
CA VAL A 115 -3.61 15.02 -5.11
C VAL A 115 -2.74 13.78 -5.28
N SER A 116 -2.08 13.36 -4.21
CA SER A 116 -1.49 12.03 -4.15
C SER A 116 -2.55 11.03 -3.70
N LEU A 117 -2.67 9.89 -4.38
CA LEU A 117 -3.67 8.85 -4.11
C LEU A 117 -3.02 7.48 -3.90
N SER A 118 -3.08 6.91 -2.69
CA SER A 118 -2.53 5.58 -2.41
C SER A 118 -3.13 4.96 -1.14
N GLN A 119 -2.62 3.81 -0.68
CA GLN A 119 -3.02 3.22 0.61
C GLN A 119 -2.27 3.83 1.79
N ALA A 120 -1.33 4.76 1.57
CA ALA A 120 -0.67 5.49 2.64
C ALA A 120 -1.70 6.22 3.51
N SER A 121 -1.42 6.31 4.81
CA SER A 121 -2.23 7.15 5.69
C SER A 121 -1.89 8.63 5.48
N THR A 122 -2.82 9.52 5.80
CA THR A 122 -2.58 10.96 5.77
C THR A 122 -1.35 11.33 6.62
N ALA A 123 -1.24 10.76 7.81
CA ALA A 123 -0.11 11.01 8.70
C ALA A 123 1.23 10.55 8.10
N LEU A 124 1.25 9.41 7.41
CA LEU A 124 2.46 8.95 6.72
C LEU A 124 2.83 9.90 5.57
N ALA A 125 1.83 10.34 4.82
CA ALA A 125 2.03 11.26 3.71
C ALA A 125 2.54 12.63 4.17
N GLU A 126 2.07 13.15 5.31
CA GLU A 126 2.55 14.40 5.90
C GLU A 126 4.05 14.38 6.25
N THR A 127 4.62 13.21 6.52
CA THR A 127 6.07 13.08 6.77
C THR A 127 6.93 13.05 5.51
N GLN A 128 6.33 12.82 4.32
CA GLN A 128 7.07 12.57 3.07
C GLN A 128 6.75 13.56 1.96
N LEU A 129 5.51 14.05 1.90
CA LEU A 129 5.04 15.00 0.91
C LEU A 129 5.14 16.42 1.46
N PRO A 130 5.61 17.40 0.67
CA PRO A 130 5.50 18.80 1.04
C PRO A 130 4.02 19.21 1.04
N ARG A 131 3.67 20.23 1.83
CA ARG A 131 2.30 20.79 1.85
C ARG A 131 1.94 21.55 0.56
N GLU A 132 2.96 22.05 -0.14
CA GLU A 132 2.81 22.74 -1.40
C GLU A 132 4.08 22.61 -2.25
N ILE A 133 3.94 22.80 -3.56
CA ILE A 133 5.06 22.91 -4.50
C ILE A 133 4.82 24.15 -5.35
N GLN A 134 5.70 25.14 -5.25
CA GLN A 134 5.60 26.39 -6.00
C GLN A 134 4.22 27.06 -5.86
N GLY A 135 3.71 27.12 -4.64
CA GLY A 135 2.41 27.72 -4.29
C GLY A 135 1.19 26.89 -4.70
N VAL A 136 1.36 25.69 -5.27
CA VAL A 136 0.26 24.77 -5.53
C VAL A 136 0.12 23.80 -4.36
N PRO A 137 -1.06 23.72 -3.70
CA PRO A 137 -1.31 22.77 -2.62
C PRO A 137 -1.08 21.32 -3.04
N VAL A 138 -0.48 20.53 -2.16
CA VAL A 138 -0.36 19.08 -2.28
C VAL A 138 -1.14 18.44 -1.16
N VAL A 139 -2.11 17.60 -1.52
CA VAL A 139 -2.98 16.89 -0.58
C VAL A 139 -2.87 15.40 -0.82
N HIS A 140 -2.83 14.62 0.25
CA HIS A 140 -2.90 13.17 0.14
C HIS A 140 -4.33 12.69 0.39
N LEU A 141 -4.83 11.84 -0.49
CA LEU A 141 -6.12 11.17 -0.39
C LEU A 141 -5.87 9.66 -0.24
N PRO A 142 -6.04 9.10 0.96
CA PRO A 142 -5.99 7.66 1.14
C PRO A 142 -7.15 6.98 0.41
N TRP A 143 -6.90 5.81 -0.18
CA TRP A 143 -7.97 4.99 -0.76
C TRP A 143 -9.04 4.57 0.27
N LEU A 144 -8.65 4.46 1.55
CA LEU A 144 -9.59 4.19 2.64
C LEU A 144 -10.60 5.33 2.84
N ASP A 145 -10.18 6.58 2.64
CA ASP A 145 -11.07 7.74 2.71
C ASP A 145 -12.03 7.75 1.52
N VAL A 146 -11.57 7.34 0.33
CA VAL A 146 -12.44 7.15 -0.85
C VAL A 146 -13.52 6.11 -0.57
N LEU A 147 -13.20 4.98 0.09
CA LEU A 147 -14.19 3.99 0.52
C LEU A 147 -15.23 4.56 1.50
N ALA A 148 -14.79 5.42 2.43
CA ALA A 148 -15.68 6.11 3.35
C ALA A 148 -16.61 7.08 2.61
N ASP A 149 -16.08 7.86 1.66
CA ASP A 149 -16.85 8.78 0.83
C ASP A 149 -17.87 8.04 -0.06
N ILE A 150 -17.48 6.89 -0.64
CA ILE A 150 -18.41 6.01 -1.36
C ILE A 150 -19.55 5.55 -0.45
N THR A 151 -19.22 5.10 0.77
CA THR A 151 -20.20 4.61 1.74
C THR A 151 -21.20 5.71 2.12
N ALA A 152 -20.71 6.93 2.33
CA ALA A 152 -21.55 8.10 2.60
C ALA A 152 -22.44 8.46 1.40
N ALA A 153 -21.86 8.55 0.19
CA ALA A 153 -22.60 8.88 -1.04
C ALA A 153 -23.71 7.87 -1.35
N ARG A 154 -23.50 6.57 -1.07
CA ARG A 154 -24.52 5.52 -1.27
C ARG A 154 -25.82 5.76 -0.50
N THR A 155 -25.78 6.50 0.61
CA THR A 155 -26.98 6.79 1.42
C THR A 155 -27.93 7.76 0.72
N VAL A 156 -27.39 8.66 -0.10
CA VAL A 156 -28.15 9.72 -0.80
C VAL A 156 -28.40 9.41 -2.28
N CYS A 157 -27.52 8.64 -2.93
CA CYS A 157 -27.66 8.26 -4.34
C CYS A 157 -28.73 7.19 -4.59
N ARG A 158 -29.29 7.18 -5.80
CA ARG A 158 -30.33 6.23 -6.24
C ARG A 158 -30.06 5.74 -7.67
N GLY A 159 -30.76 4.68 -8.07
CA GLY A 159 -30.72 4.16 -9.44
C GLY A 159 -29.29 3.82 -9.91
N ARG A 160 -28.92 4.33 -11.08
CA ARG A 160 -27.63 4.04 -11.73
C ARG A 160 -26.42 4.54 -10.94
N GLU A 161 -26.52 5.67 -10.24
CA GLU A 161 -25.40 6.18 -9.43
C GLU A 161 -25.03 5.17 -8.34
N ARG A 162 -26.04 4.60 -7.67
CA ARG A 162 -25.82 3.62 -6.61
C ARG A 162 -25.16 2.34 -7.13
N ILE A 163 -25.50 1.90 -8.34
CA ILE A 163 -24.86 0.75 -8.99
C ILE A 163 -23.36 1.04 -9.17
N TRP A 164 -22.99 2.18 -9.74
CA TRP A 164 -21.57 2.50 -9.94
C TRP A 164 -20.79 2.64 -8.63
N LEU A 165 -21.42 3.18 -7.58
CA LEU A 165 -20.83 3.21 -6.24
C LEU A 165 -20.62 1.81 -5.66
N GLU A 166 -21.54 0.88 -5.91
CA GLU A 166 -21.42 -0.52 -5.47
C GLU A 166 -20.30 -1.25 -6.24
N GLU A 167 -20.24 -1.09 -7.56
CA GLU A 167 -19.18 -1.64 -8.41
C GLU A 167 -17.81 -1.12 -7.99
N LEU A 168 -17.68 0.19 -7.74
CA LEU A 168 -16.42 0.79 -7.28
C LEU A 168 -16.05 0.32 -5.87
N HIS A 169 -17.03 0.20 -4.97
CA HIS A 169 -16.77 -0.27 -3.61
C HIS A 169 -16.23 -1.71 -3.60
N ILE A 170 -16.87 -2.62 -4.34
CA ILE A 170 -16.44 -4.02 -4.46
C ILE A 170 -15.02 -4.07 -5.04
N TYR A 171 -14.81 -3.38 -6.16
CA TYR A 171 -13.50 -3.34 -6.82
C TYR A 171 -12.40 -2.77 -5.92
N LEU A 172 -12.66 -1.65 -5.24
CA LEU A 172 -11.69 -1.06 -4.32
C LEU A 172 -11.44 -1.94 -3.10
N MET A 173 -12.44 -2.68 -2.60
CA MET A 173 -12.22 -3.66 -1.52
C MET A 173 -11.30 -4.81 -1.97
N GLU A 174 -11.35 -5.20 -3.25
CA GLU A 174 -10.39 -6.16 -3.80
C GLU A 174 -8.95 -5.62 -3.83
N VAL A 175 -8.77 -4.33 -4.10
CA VAL A 175 -7.44 -3.75 -4.34
C VAL A 175 -6.82 -3.14 -3.08
N ILE A 176 -7.62 -2.45 -2.27
CA ILE A 176 -7.21 -1.81 -1.00
C ILE A 176 -6.92 -2.88 0.07
N ARG A 177 -7.39 -4.10 -0.13
CA ARG A 177 -6.93 -5.28 0.59
C ARG A 177 -6.98 -6.49 -0.32
N MET A 178 -5.87 -6.84 -0.95
CA MET A 178 -5.51 -8.24 -1.16
C MET A 178 -4.07 -8.32 -1.63
N ARG A 179 -3.21 -8.73 -0.70
CA ARG A 179 -2.01 -9.46 -1.12
C ARG A 179 -2.47 -10.70 -1.86
N THR A 180 -1.82 -11.05 -2.96
CA THR A 180 -2.20 -12.26 -3.68
C THR A 180 -2.06 -13.45 -2.72
N VAL A 181 -3.15 -14.17 -2.45
CA VAL A 181 -3.10 -15.32 -1.52
C VAL A 181 -2.17 -16.41 -2.07
N ALA A 182 -2.00 -16.44 -3.39
CA ALA A 182 -1.10 -17.35 -4.09
C ALA A 182 0.39 -17.05 -3.86
N ASP A 183 0.77 -15.80 -3.53
CA ASP A 183 2.19 -15.50 -3.28
C ASP A 183 2.64 -16.17 -1.98
N SER A 184 3.50 -17.16 -2.15
CA SER A 184 4.06 -17.99 -1.10
C SER A 184 5.48 -17.56 -0.71
N MET A 185 5.91 -16.36 -1.11
CA MET A 185 7.19 -15.81 -0.69
C MET A 185 7.19 -15.47 0.80
N VAL A 186 8.24 -15.91 1.47
CA VAL A 186 8.51 -15.68 2.89
C VAL A 186 9.68 -14.74 3.04
N TYR A 187 9.49 -13.67 3.80
CA TYR A 187 10.58 -12.78 4.17
C TYR A 187 11.21 -13.22 5.49
N SER A 188 12.48 -13.63 5.44
CA SER A 188 13.19 -14.18 6.57
C SER A 188 14.19 -13.21 7.17
N VAL A 189 14.01 -12.92 8.46
CA VAL A 189 14.76 -11.93 9.24
C VAL A 189 15.39 -12.57 10.48
N VAL A 190 16.46 -11.97 10.98
CA VAL A 190 17.12 -12.42 12.21
C VAL A 190 16.71 -11.53 13.36
N LEU A 191 16.34 -12.13 14.49
CA LEU A 191 16.00 -11.44 15.72
C LEU A 191 17.16 -11.52 16.70
N ASN A 192 17.49 -10.39 17.32
CA ASN A 192 18.41 -10.31 18.45
C ASN A 192 17.61 -10.26 19.77
N GLU A 193 18.33 -10.22 20.88
CA GLU A 193 17.78 -10.09 22.24
C GLU A 193 17.69 -8.62 22.69
N ASP A 194 17.88 -7.67 21.77
CA ASP A 194 17.86 -6.26 22.11
C ASP A 194 16.45 -5.84 22.51
N ARG A 195 16.35 -4.98 23.53
CA ARG A 195 15.11 -4.39 24.03
C ARG A 195 15.00 -2.97 23.47
N PRO A 196 14.22 -2.73 22.40
CA PRO A 196 14.16 -1.41 21.77
C PRO A 196 13.60 -0.32 22.69
N GLY A 197 12.79 -0.68 23.70
CA GLY A 197 12.27 0.24 24.72
C GLY A 197 13.14 0.36 25.98
N GLY A 198 14.29 -0.31 26.04
CA GLY A 198 15.12 -0.39 27.23
C GLY A 198 14.68 -1.45 28.24
N GLU A 199 15.21 -1.35 29.46
CA GLU A 199 14.97 -2.33 30.53
C GLU A 199 13.48 -2.44 30.88
N GLY A 200 13.00 -3.66 31.13
CA GLY A 200 11.59 -3.92 31.46
C GLY A 200 10.63 -3.90 30.26
N THR A 201 11.13 -3.68 29.04
CA THR A 201 10.32 -3.72 27.80
C THR A 201 10.65 -4.94 26.95
N PRO A 202 9.75 -5.43 26.08
CA PRO A 202 9.96 -6.64 25.28
C PRO A 202 11.22 -6.60 24.41
N THR A 203 11.90 -7.74 24.23
CA THR A 203 12.90 -7.89 23.16
C THR A 203 12.23 -8.00 21.79
N PHE A 204 12.99 -7.82 20.71
CA PHE A 204 12.51 -8.14 19.36
C PHE A 204 12.01 -9.57 19.22
N ARG A 205 12.57 -10.52 19.98
CA ARG A 205 12.06 -11.90 20.03
C ARG A 205 10.72 -11.99 20.74
N GLU A 206 10.57 -11.35 21.91
CA GLU A 206 9.35 -11.37 22.71
C GLU A 206 8.16 -10.71 21.97
N PHE A 207 8.41 -9.67 21.15
CA PHE A 207 7.38 -9.13 20.24
C PHE A 207 6.80 -10.20 19.30
N VAL A 208 7.66 -11.07 18.76
CA VAL A 208 7.24 -12.12 17.82
C VAL A 208 6.65 -13.32 18.54
N THR A 209 7.25 -13.77 19.64
CA THR A 209 6.83 -15.00 20.32
C THR A 209 5.60 -14.81 21.19
N ASP A 210 5.47 -13.65 21.85
CA ASP A 210 4.51 -13.45 22.92
C ASP A 210 3.39 -12.50 22.49
N GLN A 211 3.75 -11.46 21.73
CA GLN A 211 2.78 -10.47 21.24
C GLN A 211 2.27 -10.75 19.83
N LEU A 212 2.85 -11.74 19.13
CA LEU A 212 2.55 -12.06 17.74
C LEU A 212 2.55 -10.80 16.86
N CYS A 213 3.58 -9.98 16.99
CA CYS A 213 3.76 -8.81 16.15
C CYS A 213 5.22 -8.63 15.75
N TYR A 214 5.43 -7.90 14.67
CA TYR A 214 6.77 -7.49 14.26
C TYR A 214 6.71 -6.13 13.58
N PHE A 215 7.78 -5.35 13.68
CA PHE A 215 7.89 -4.08 12.99
C PHE A 215 9.32 -3.84 12.51
N HIS A 216 9.47 -3.02 11.48
CA HIS A 216 10.76 -2.57 10.99
C HIS A 216 10.64 -1.23 10.28
N PRO A 217 11.74 -0.48 10.10
CA PRO A 217 11.73 0.75 9.31
C PRO A 217 11.17 0.49 7.91
N TYR A 218 10.21 1.30 7.47
CA TYR A 218 9.55 1.12 6.18
C TYR A 218 10.47 1.56 5.04
N GLY A 219 10.76 0.67 4.09
CA GLY A 219 11.56 0.96 2.88
C GLY A 219 13.03 1.36 3.10
N ALA A 220 13.50 1.50 4.34
CA ALA A 220 14.84 1.97 4.63
C ALA A 220 15.86 0.82 4.63
N GLY A 221 17.08 1.07 4.13
CA GLY A 221 18.20 0.13 4.26
C GLY A 221 17.89 -1.29 3.76
N GLY A 222 17.09 -1.47 2.71
CA GLY A 222 16.73 -2.77 2.13
C GLY A 222 15.57 -3.51 2.81
N TRP A 223 14.83 -2.85 3.70
CA TRP A 223 13.52 -3.34 4.16
C TRP A 223 12.49 -3.27 3.03
N PRO A 224 11.52 -4.20 2.98
CA PRO A 224 10.51 -4.20 1.94
C PRO A 224 9.57 -2.99 2.09
N THR A 225 9.14 -2.46 0.96
CA THR A 225 8.05 -1.46 0.86
C THR A 225 6.70 -2.13 0.63
N ASP A 226 6.69 -3.37 0.17
CA ASP A 226 5.48 -4.19 0.09
C ASP A 226 5.49 -5.25 1.22
N PRO A 227 4.52 -5.22 2.14
CA PRO A 227 4.43 -6.19 3.21
C PRO A 227 4.34 -7.66 2.73
N PRO A 228 5.23 -8.56 3.18
CA PRO A 228 5.21 -9.96 2.78
C PRO A 228 3.96 -10.70 3.26
N ASN A 229 3.54 -11.76 2.56
CA ASN A 229 2.49 -12.66 3.05
C ASN A 229 2.90 -13.47 4.28
N PHE A 230 4.17 -13.88 4.31
CA PHE A 230 4.72 -14.70 5.37
C PHE A 230 6.05 -14.14 5.86
N MET A 231 6.31 -14.30 7.15
CA MET A 231 7.60 -14.00 7.74
C MET A 231 8.20 -15.21 8.44
N ALA A 232 9.52 -15.35 8.31
CA ALA A 232 10.28 -16.35 9.03
C ALA A 232 11.33 -15.68 9.93
N PHE A 233 11.32 -16.02 11.21
CA PHE A 233 12.20 -15.41 12.21
C PHE A 233 13.29 -16.37 12.61
N ARG A 234 14.54 -15.88 12.60
CA ARG A 234 15.74 -16.67 12.85
C ARG A 234 16.45 -16.20 14.11
N TRP A 235 16.93 -17.16 14.89
CA TRP A 235 17.89 -16.95 15.98
C TRP A 235 18.56 -18.28 16.32
N GLY A 236 19.72 -18.22 16.99
CA GLY A 236 20.48 -19.43 17.34
C GLY A 236 20.92 -20.25 16.12
N GLY A 237 21.17 -19.60 14.98
CA GLY A 237 21.62 -20.28 13.76
C GLY A 237 20.55 -21.08 13.01
N ALA A 238 19.27 -20.87 13.32
CA ALA A 238 18.15 -21.56 12.67
C ALA A 238 16.95 -20.63 12.46
N VAL A 239 16.08 -20.99 11.51
CA VAL A 239 14.70 -20.50 11.43
C VAL A 239 13.89 -21.18 12.52
N GLN A 240 13.23 -20.36 13.34
CA GLN A 240 12.62 -20.82 14.59
C GLN A 240 11.10 -20.64 14.57
N ARG A 241 10.61 -19.66 13.81
CA ARG A 241 9.19 -19.36 13.69
C ARG A 241 8.88 -18.96 12.27
N ILE A 242 7.74 -19.42 11.78
CA ILE A 242 7.15 -18.98 10.51
C ILE A 242 5.73 -18.56 10.84
N HIS A 243 5.33 -17.39 10.36
CA HIS A 243 4.01 -16.84 10.58
C HIS A 243 3.44 -16.32 9.26
N ARG A 244 2.14 -16.50 9.08
CA ARG A 244 1.38 -15.69 8.13
C ARG A 244 1.18 -14.31 8.75
N ILE A 245 1.32 -13.26 7.95
CA ILE A 245 0.90 -11.93 8.38
C ILE A 245 -0.61 -11.80 8.18
N MET A 246 -1.30 -11.47 9.26
CA MET A 246 -2.76 -11.30 9.29
C MET A 246 -3.17 -9.87 8.96
N ARG A 247 -2.34 -8.90 9.34
CA ARG A 247 -2.52 -7.48 9.02
C ARG A 247 -1.16 -6.82 8.85
N ALA A 248 -1.07 -5.90 7.89
CA ALA A 248 0.02 -4.95 7.79
C ALA A 248 -0.49 -3.53 7.81
N ASP A 249 0.35 -2.65 8.33
CA ASP A 249 0.13 -1.21 8.34
C ASP A 249 1.48 -0.50 8.20
N VAL A 250 1.44 0.77 7.80
CA VAL A 250 2.62 1.65 7.84
C VAL A 250 2.28 2.87 8.67
N VAL A 251 2.95 2.99 9.81
CA VAL A 251 2.76 4.09 10.76
C VAL A 251 3.86 5.13 10.59
N PRO A 252 3.59 6.43 10.79
CA PRO A 252 4.59 7.50 10.67
C PRO A 252 5.69 7.40 11.73
N THR A 253 5.33 6.91 12.92
CA THR A 253 6.26 6.61 14.02
C THR A 253 5.78 5.34 14.73
N ILE A 254 6.72 4.48 15.13
CA ILE A 254 6.38 3.25 15.86
C ILE A 254 5.84 3.54 17.26
N ARG A 255 6.11 4.74 17.79
CA ARG A 255 5.65 5.16 19.13
C ARG A 255 4.14 5.31 19.23
N GLU A 256 3.43 5.52 18.12
CA GLU A 256 1.96 5.50 18.10
C GLU A 256 1.40 4.16 18.58
N ARG A 257 2.11 3.06 18.28
CA ARG A 257 1.71 1.71 18.69
C ARG A 257 2.38 1.27 19.99
N PHE A 258 3.62 1.69 20.22
CA PHE A 258 4.39 1.35 21.41
C PHE A 258 4.95 2.63 22.06
N PRO A 259 4.15 3.35 22.86
CA PRO A 259 4.52 4.67 23.39
C PRO A 259 5.75 4.68 24.32
N TYR A 260 6.13 3.51 24.85
CA TYR A 260 7.32 3.35 25.70
C TYR A 260 8.64 3.27 24.91
N LEU A 261 8.59 3.21 23.57
CA LEU A 261 9.79 3.24 22.74
C LEU A 261 10.44 4.64 22.79
N PRO A 262 11.78 4.72 22.77
CA PRO A 262 12.51 5.96 22.98
C PRO A 262 12.27 6.97 21.86
N GLU A 263 12.30 8.26 22.21
CA GLU A 263 12.29 9.38 21.27
C GLU A 263 13.66 9.53 20.63
N ASN A 264 13.77 9.16 19.35
CA ASN A 264 14.98 9.23 18.54
C ASN A 264 14.67 8.87 17.08
N ASP A 265 15.62 9.14 16.18
CA ASP A 265 15.51 8.81 14.74
C ASP A 265 15.18 7.33 14.45
N ALA A 266 15.51 6.42 15.37
CA ALA A 266 15.23 5.01 15.16
C ALA A 266 13.74 4.70 15.31
N SER A 267 13.04 5.37 16.22
CA SER A 267 11.60 5.26 16.47
C SER A 267 10.78 6.26 15.65
N ASP A 268 11.30 7.48 15.46
CA ASP A 268 10.62 8.63 14.86
C ASP A 268 10.80 8.69 13.35
N ARG A 269 10.45 7.57 12.72
CA ARG A 269 10.44 7.39 11.26
C ARG A 269 9.34 6.41 10.87
N PRO A 270 8.95 6.36 9.60
CA PRO A 270 7.96 5.40 9.13
C PRO A 270 8.35 3.95 9.43
N HIS A 271 7.41 3.17 9.97
CA HIS A 271 7.57 1.75 10.25
C HIS A 271 6.48 0.92 9.61
N ALA A 272 6.88 -0.19 8.98
CA ALA A 272 5.96 -1.27 8.68
C ALA A 272 5.67 -2.03 9.96
N VAL A 273 4.39 -2.33 10.21
CA VAL A 273 3.93 -3.03 11.40
C VAL A 273 3.05 -4.20 10.98
N TYR A 274 3.31 -5.36 11.57
CA TYR A 274 2.64 -6.60 11.22
C TYR A 274 1.99 -7.25 12.44
N ASP A 275 0.73 -7.65 12.28
CA ASP A 275 0.07 -8.60 13.16
C ASP A 275 0.30 -10.00 12.59
N LEU A 276 0.87 -10.89 13.40
CA LEU A 276 1.26 -12.24 13.03
C LEU A 276 0.15 -13.21 13.42
N GLY A 277 -0.11 -14.17 12.55
CA GLY A 277 -1.00 -15.29 12.85
C GLY A 277 -0.31 -16.31 13.75
N PRO A 278 -0.99 -17.42 14.07
CA PRO A 278 -0.35 -18.54 14.74
C PRO A 278 0.89 -19.04 14.00
N ARG A 279 1.84 -19.61 14.74
CA ARG A 279 3.01 -20.26 14.16
C ARG A 279 2.54 -21.39 13.22
N ILE A 280 3.12 -21.44 12.02
CA ILE A 280 2.87 -22.52 11.06
C ILE A 280 4.06 -23.51 11.00
N PRO A 281 3.84 -24.75 10.52
CA PRO A 281 4.89 -25.75 10.38
C PRO A 281 6.04 -25.32 9.44
N PRO A 282 7.22 -25.96 9.55
CA PRO A 282 7.59 -26.94 10.58
C PRO A 282 7.76 -26.32 11.97
N LEU A 283 7.50 -27.13 13.00
CA LEU A 283 7.59 -26.70 14.41
C LEU A 283 8.97 -26.96 15.01
N GLU A 284 9.78 -27.75 14.33
CA GLU A 284 11.18 -27.97 14.58
C GLU A 284 12.01 -26.82 13.97
N PRO A 285 13.11 -26.40 14.62
CA PRO A 285 14.00 -25.40 14.05
C PRO A 285 14.63 -25.90 12.73
N ILE A 286 14.65 -25.05 11.70
CA ILE A 286 15.34 -25.35 10.43
C ILE A 286 16.73 -24.73 10.48
N PRO A 287 17.83 -25.50 10.51
CA PRO A 287 19.18 -24.95 10.54
C PRO A 287 19.44 -24.01 9.36
N ASN A 288 20.23 -22.95 9.57
CA ASN A 288 20.56 -22.02 8.49
C ASN A 288 21.34 -22.71 7.36
N GLY A 289 22.23 -23.66 7.70
CA GLY A 289 23.20 -24.23 6.77
C GLY A 289 24.44 -23.35 6.57
N ALA A 290 25.51 -23.94 6.03
CA ALA A 290 26.80 -23.26 5.91
C ALA A 290 26.79 -22.11 4.88
N GLY A 291 27.30 -20.94 5.27
CA GLY A 291 27.45 -19.77 4.39
C GLY A 291 26.27 -18.80 4.39
N ILE A 292 25.24 -19.03 5.22
CA ILE A 292 24.20 -18.03 5.47
C ILE A 292 24.73 -16.99 6.46
N TYR A 293 24.76 -15.73 6.03
CA TYR A 293 25.26 -14.65 6.86
C TYR A 293 24.28 -14.33 8.01
N PRO A 294 24.76 -14.19 9.26
CA PRO A 294 23.89 -14.04 10.44
C PRO A 294 22.94 -12.84 10.40
N SER A 295 23.27 -11.74 9.72
CA SER A 295 22.39 -10.55 9.63
C SER A 295 21.66 -10.40 8.29
N SER A 296 21.79 -11.38 7.39
CA SER A 296 21.15 -11.29 6.08
C SER A 296 19.63 -11.30 6.19
N ARG A 297 18.94 -10.51 5.38
CA ARG A 297 17.49 -10.63 5.17
C ARG A 297 17.27 -11.32 3.85
N LEU A 298 16.41 -12.34 3.83
CA LEU A 298 16.36 -13.31 2.74
C LEU A 298 14.91 -13.55 2.32
N TRP A 299 14.69 -13.66 1.01
CA TRP A 299 13.42 -14.10 0.44
C TRP A 299 13.53 -15.57 0.05
N VAL A 300 12.56 -16.38 0.48
CA VAL A 300 12.52 -17.82 0.24
C VAL A 300 11.08 -18.28 0.02
N LEU A 301 10.84 -19.25 -0.86
CA LEU A 301 9.51 -19.82 -1.03
C LEU A 301 9.11 -20.64 0.19
N LEU A 302 7.84 -20.55 0.61
CA LEU A 302 7.33 -21.21 1.81
C LEU A 302 7.45 -22.73 1.72
N ASP A 303 7.06 -23.34 0.59
CA ASP A 303 7.13 -24.78 0.38
C ASP A 303 8.59 -25.29 0.45
N GLN A 304 9.53 -24.55 -0.13
CA GLN A 304 10.95 -24.86 -0.06
C GLN A 304 11.46 -24.74 1.37
N LEU A 305 11.05 -23.70 2.09
CA LEU A 305 11.42 -23.49 3.49
C LEU A 305 10.87 -24.60 4.39
N GLN A 306 9.66 -25.09 4.14
CA GLN A 306 9.01 -26.09 4.97
C GLN A 306 9.53 -27.52 4.74
N THR A 307 10.14 -27.79 3.60
CA THR A 307 10.53 -29.15 3.19
C THR A 307 12.03 -29.37 3.14
N ALA A 308 12.83 -28.32 2.95
CA ALA A 308 14.28 -28.45 2.87
C ALA A 308 14.92 -28.70 4.24
N PRO A 309 16.05 -29.44 4.30
CA PRO A 309 16.74 -29.72 5.55
C PRO A 309 17.43 -28.50 6.15
N THR A 310 17.79 -27.49 5.34
CA THR A 310 18.36 -26.22 5.80
C THR A 310 17.80 -25.03 5.02
N LEU A 311 17.88 -23.83 5.60
CA LEU A 311 17.51 -22.60 4.91
C LEU A 311 18.35 -22.37 3.64
N LYS A 312 19.63 -22.73 3.65
CA LYS A 312 20.49 -22.68 2.47
C LYS A 312 19.92 -23.52 1.33
N ASP A 313 19.49 -24.74 1.62
CA ASP A 313 18.94 -25.65 0.63
C ASP A 313 17.59 -25.14 0.11
N ALA A 314 16.75 -24.57 0.99
CA ALA A 314 15.50 -23.90 0.61
C ALA A 314 15.72 -22.72 -0.36
N LEU A 315 16.77 -21.92 -0.12
CA LEU A 315 17.13 -20.80 -1.00
C LEU A 315 17.64 -21.29 -2.37
N ALA A 316 18.42 -22.37 -2.40
CA ALA A 316 18.87 -22.98 -3.64
C ALA A 316 17.67 -23.52 -4.45
N GLY A 317 16.74 -24.21 -3.80
CA GLY A 317 15.50 -24.69 -4.41
C GLY A 317 14.63 -23.55 -4.94
N THR A 318 14.49 -22.47 -4.16
CA THR A 318 13.76 -21.26 -4.56
C THR A 318 14.33 -20.67 -5.85
N ARG A 319 15.65 -20.46 -5.92
CA ARG A 319 16.31 -19.93 -7.12
C ARG A 319 16.13 -20.84 -8.33
N ALA A 320 16.24 -22.15 -8.15
CA ALA A 320 16.04 -23.11 -9.23
C ALA A 320 14.60 -23.11 -9.79
N ILE A 321 13.59 -22.83 -8.98
CA ILE A 321 12.21 -22.65 -9.44
C ILE A 321 12.08 -21.33 -10.22
N GLN A 322 12.57 -20.22 -9.66
CA GLN A 322 12.53 -18.90 -10.30
C GLN A 322 13.25 -18.89 -11.66
N ASP A 323 14.43 -19.50 -11.74
CA ASP A 323 15.21 -19.61 -12.99
C ASP A 323 14.48 -20.42 -14.06
N ARG A 324 13.67 -21.41 -13.67
CA ARG A 324 12.86 -22.20 -14.61
C ARG A 324 11.70 -21.37 -15.17
N TRP A 325 11.04 -20.59 -14.32
CA TRP A 325 9.96 -19.71 -14.75
C TRP A 325 10.44 -18.52 -15.59
N ALA A 326 11.65 -18.02 -15.36
CA ALA A 326 12.22 -16.94 -16.16
C ALA A 326 12.63 -17.36 -17.58
N LYS A 327 12.77 -18.66 -17.84
CA LYS A 327 13.21 -19.22 -19.13
C LYS A 327 12.06 -19.78 -19.99
N GLY A 328 10.85 -19.86 -19.46
CA GLY A 328 9.65 -20.35 -20.17
C GLY A 328 8.71 -19.20 -20.48
#